data_AF-A0A3D9ZE33-F1
#
_entry.id   AF-A0A3D9ZE33-F1
#
_cell.length_a   1.000
_cell.length_b   1.000
_cell.length_c   1.000
_cell.angle_alpha   90.00
_cell.angle_beta   90.00
_cell.angle_gamma   90.00
#
_symmetry.space_group_name_H-M   'P 1'
#
loop_
_entity.id
_entity.type
_entity.pdbx_description
1 polymer ?
#
loop_
_entity_poly.entity_id
_entity_poly.type
_entity_poly.pdbx_seq_one_letter_code
_entity_poly.pdbx_strand_id
1 'polypeptide(L)'
;MASLKKVIRIAAPPGAVHRALTDPAALRVWLAEHAEVELPNRYEFWGRFTPNGGAAHQRLRHADDSSLRFDWELDGQPTTVDIGLAADSGDGGSTLLTLTHTGIIGWPEVLTETGDRGLMHTYWTLSLANLADYAEGREPSPRCDFTTTTFRCEILIDADRQAVYDSMTDPEQASRWFGVKLENELEPGGRWAMGGFEANPDPARIVDIQPGQSLSIDWGGDMVESWELADSDGHTRLTYVHSGFDETNPPFSGWLGALSGLAELRRFHEVKNWRSRWVEVRLDGLPFELVTND
;
A
#
# COMPACT_ATOMS: atom_id res chain seq x y z
N MET A 1 -3.88 -2.98 23.32
CA MET A 1 -3.15 -2.98 22.04
C MET A 1 -4.16 -3.20 20.94
N ALA A 2 -4.02 -2.51 19.83
CA ALA A 2 -4.95 -2.54 18.72
C ALA A 2 -4.72 -3.77 17.82
N SER A 3 -5.69 -3.99 16.93
CA SER A 3 -5.67 -4.96 15.86
C SER A 3 -5.92 -4.31 14.51
N LEU A 4 -5.32 -4.89 13.48
CA LEU A 4 -5.57 -4.62 12.07
C LEU A 4 -6.16 -5.89 11.45
N LYS A 5 -7.19 -5.72 10.62
CA LYS A 5 -7.70 -6.76 9.73
C LYS A 5 -7.80 -6.23 8.31
N LYS A 6 -7.28 -7.00 7.36
CA LYS A 6 -7.37 -6.74 5.92
C LYS A 6 -7.87 -8.00 5.23
N VAL A 7 -8.91 -7.86 4.42
CA VAL A 7 -9.40 -8.93 3.54
C VAL A 7 -9.25 -8.45 2.11
N ILE A 8 -8.48 -9.19 1.32
CA ILE A 8 -8.33 -8.92 -0.11
C ILE A 8 -8.77 -10.11 -0.95
N ARG A 9 -9.26 -9.79 -2.14
CA ARG A 9 -9.52 -10.75 -3.20
C ARG A 9 -8.35 -10.78 -4.17
N ILE A 10 -7.84 -11.97 -4.44
CA ILE A 10 -6.76 -12.22 -5.40
C ILE A 10 -7.31 -13.08 -6.52
N ALA A 11 -7.14 -12.67 -7.77
CA ALA A 11 -7.59 -13.43 -8.95
C ALA A 11 -6.65 -14.60 -9.28
N ALA A 12 -6.32 -15.41 -8.27
CA ALA A 12 -5.50 -16.60 -8.35
C ALA A 12 -6.00 -17.67 -7.36
N PRO A 13 -5.80 -18.97 -7.64
CA PRO A 13 -6.34 -20.04 -6.79
C PRO A 13 -5.57 -20.13 -5.47
N PRO A 14 -6.19 -20.65 -4.38
CA PRO A 14 -5.57 -20.66 -3.05
C PRO A 14 -4.18 -21.32 -3.03
N GLY A 15 -3.96 -22.40 -3.78
CA GLY A 15 -2.64 -23.03 -3.88
C GLY A 15 -1.57 -22.17 -4.56
N ALA A 16 -1.94 -21.27 -5.48
CA ALA A 16 -1.00 -20.32 -6.07
C ALA A 16 -0.64 -19.20 -5.08
N VAL A 17 -1.63 -18.68 -4.36
CA VAL A 17 -1.42 -17.67 -3.30
C VAL A 17 -0.61 -18.24 -2.15
N HIS A 18 -0.91 -19.47 -1.71
CA HIS A 18 -0.14 -20.19 -0.69
C HIS A 18 1.32 -20.36 -1.11
N ARG A 19 1.59 -20.77 -2.36
CA ARG A 19 2.97 -20.81 -2.88
C ARG A 19 3.64 -19.44 -2.88
N ALA A 20 2.94 -18.38 -3.30
CA ALA A 20 3.50 -17.03 -3.27
C ALA A 20 3.85 -16.56 -1.85
N LEU A 21 3.11 -17.02 -0.84
CA LEU A 21 3.39 -16.78 0.57
C LEU A 21 4.56 -17.63 1.09
N THR A 22 4.79 -18.84 0.58
CA THR A 22 5.69 -19.82 1.21
C THR A 22 6.96 -20.13 0.41
N ASP A 23 7.06 -19.68 -0.83
CA ASP A 23 8.29 -19.77 -1.63
C ASP A 23 9.22 -18.59 -1.31
N PRO A 24 10.45 -18.84 -0.80
CA PRO A 24 11.39 -17.77 -0.49
C PRO A 24 11.81 -16.96 -1.73
N ALA A 25 11.76 -17.53 -2.94
CA ALA A 25 11.99 -16.76 -4.17
C ALA A 25 10.85 -15.76 -4.42
N ALA A 26 9.60 -16.19 -4.23
CA ALA A 26 8.43 -15.31 -4.36
C ALA A 26 8.46 -14.18 -3.32
N LEU A 27 8.72 -14.49 -2.05
CA LEU A 27 8.81 -13.48 -0.98
C LEU A 27 9.85 -12.39 -1.28
N ARG A 28 10.97 -12.75 -1.92
CA ARG A 28 12.00 -11.77 -2.31
C ARG A 28 11.56 -10.83 -3.44
N VAL A 29 10.55 -11.23 -4.21
CA VAL A 29 9.96 -10.41 -5.27
C VAL A 29 8.95 -9.42 -4.70
N TRP A 30 8.00 -9.88 -3.88
CA TRP A 30 6.85 -9.03 -3.50
C TRP A 30 6.91 -8.46 -2.07
N LEU A 31 7.63 -9.09 -1.13
CA LEU A 31 7.63 -8.72 0.29
C LEU A 31 8.93 -8.07 0.73
N ALA A 32 10.04 -8.81 0.71
CA ALA A 32 11.27 -8.45 1.42
C ALA A 32 12.52 -8.57 0.53
N GLU A 33 13.67 -8.07 1.00
CA GLU A 33 14.95 -8.25 0.29
C GLU A 33 15.50 -9.66 0.47
N HIS A 34 15.37 -10.17 1.69
CA HIS A 34 15.77 -11.52 2.06
C HIS A 34 14.59 -12.27 2.66
N ALA A 35 14.54 -13.58 2.41
CA ALA A 35 13.53 -14.47 2.95
C ALA A 35 14.10 -15.88 3.06
N GLU A 36 13.77 -16.59 4.12
CA GLU A 36 14.11 -18.00 4.33
C GLU A 36 12.87 -18.74 4.87
N VAL A 37 12.47 -19.79 4.17
CA VAL A 37 11.26 -20.56 4.49
C VAL A 37 11.58 -22.05 4.46
N GLU A 38 11.36 -22.70 5.59
CA GLU A 38 11.53 -24.14 5.79
C GLU A 38 10.39 -24.64 6.69
N LEU A 39 9.21 -24.83 6.11
CA LEU A 39 8.03 -25.22 6.87
C LEU A 39 8.17 -26.65 7.45
N PRO A 40 7.65 -26.92 8.67
CA PRO A 40 6.89 -26.01 9.53
C PRO A 40 7.77 -25.22 10.53
N ASN A 41 9.08 -25.16 10.32
CA ASN A 41 10.02 -24.68 11.34
C ASN A 41 10.42 -23.21 11.18
N ARG A 42 10.46 -22.70 9.95
CA ARG A 42 11.04 -21.40 9.65
C ARG A 42 10.24 -20.61 8.62
N TYR A 43 10.01 -19.35 8.95
CA TYR A 43 9.42 -18.34 8.08
C TYR A 43 9.97 -16.99 8.51
N GLU A 44 11.00 -16.52 7.83
CA GLU A 44 11.77 -15.34 8.20
C GLU A 44 11.96 -14.44 6.97
N PHE A 45 11.88 -13.14 7.18
CA PHE A 45 12.12 -12.13 6.15
C PHE A 45 12.70 -10.86 6.75
N TRP A 46 13.62 -10.23 6.01
CA TRP A 46 14.34 -9.04 6.46
C TRP A 46 14.95 -8.26 5.28
N GLY A 47 15.76 -7.26 5.62
CA GLY A 47 16.45 -6.37 4.71
C GLY A 47 15.67 -5.07 4.49
N ARG A 48 16.12 -4.27 3.52
CA ARG A 48 15.74 -2.87 3.40
C ARG A 48 14.26 -2.60 3.12
N PHE A 49 13.50 -3.60 2.68
CA PHE A 49 12.06 -3.49 2.43
C PHE A 49 11.18 -3.91 3.62
N THR A 50 11.78 -4.20 4.77
CA THR A 50 11.08 -4.69 5.96
C THR A 50 11.28 -3.72 7.13
N PRO A 51 10.20 -3.33 7.85
CA PRO A 51 10.30 -2.58 9.10
C PRO A 51 11.19 -3.32 10.10
N ASN A 52 12.09 -2.60 10.77
CA ASN A 52 13.17 -3.18 11.57
C ASN A 52 14.00 -4.27 10.82
N GLY A 53 14.24 -4.10 9.52
CA GLY A 53 14.79 -5.16 8.65
C GLY A 53 16.28 -5.46 8.80
N GLY A 54 16.96 -4.98 9.84
CA GLY A 54 18.39 -5.28 10.06
C GLY A 54 18.68 -6.76 10.28
N ALA A 55 17.69 -7.51 10.77
CA ALA A 55 17.69 -8.97 10.90
C ALA A 55 16.27 -9.53 10.77
N ALA A 56 16.14 -10.85 10.74
CA ALA A 56 14.83 -11.49 10.86
C ALA A 56 14.31 -11.39 12.30
N HIS A 57 13.05 -10.98 12.43
CA HIS A 57 12.37 -10.81 13.72
C HIS A 57 11.08 -11.63 13.82
N GLN A 58 10.92 -12.62 12.94
CA GLN A 58 9.73 -13.47 12.89
C GLN A 58 9.97 -14.82 13.56
N ARG A 59 8.93 -15.34 14.20
CA ARG A 59 8.90 -16.71 14.73
C ARG A 59 7.66 -17.42 14.24
N LEU A 60 7.85 -18.39 13.35
CA LEU A 60 6.77 -19.21 12.83
C LEU A 60 6.04 -19.94 13.96
N ARG A 61 4.72 -19.85 13.97
CA ARG A 61 3.84 -20.50 14.96
C ARG A 61 2.99 -21.61 14.34
N HIS A 62 2.54 -21.41 13.11
CA HIS A 62 1.71 -22.37 12.39
C HIS A 62 1.85 -22.16 10.88
N ALA A 63 1.84 -23.25 10.12
CA ALA A 63 1.72 -23.22 8.67
C ALA A 63 1.03 -24.51 8.18
N ASP A 64 0.02 -24.34 7.34
CA ASP A 64 -0.61 -25.38 6.54
C ASP A 64 -1.03 -24.81 5.18
N ASP A 65 -1.62 -25.64 4.31
CA ASP A 65 -2.00 -25.28 2.94
C ASP A 65 -2.95 -24.06 2.83
N SER A 66 -3.58 -23.65 3.93
CA SER A 66 -4.60 -22.61 3.97
C SER A 66 -4.32 -21.49 4.97
N SER A 67 -3.29 -21.61 5.80
CA SER A 67 -3.02 -20.65 6.86
C SER A 67 -1.56 -20.55 7.26
N LEU A 68 -1.16 -19.35 7.68
CA LEU A 68 0.17 -19.03 8.16
C LEU A 68 0.05 -18.11 9.37
N ARG A 69 0.69 -18.46 10.48
CA ARG A 69 0.76 -17.62 11.69
C ARG A 69 2.20 -17.49 12.15
N PHE A 70 2.63 -16.27 12.44
CA PHE A 70 3.94 -16.01 13.02
C PHE A 70 3.88 -14.84 13.99
N ASP A 71 4.74 -14.85 14.99
CA ASP A 71 5.01 -13.65 15.77
C ASP A 71 6.03 -12.78 15.03
N TRP A 72 5.95 -11.47 15.20
CA TRP A 72 6.89 -10.50 14.66
C TRP A 72 7.23 -9.49 15.76
N GLU A 73 8.52 -9.34 16.08
CA GLU A 73 8.93 -8.29 17.02
C GLU A 73 9.05 -6.93 16.30
N LEU A 74 8.28 -5.94 16.77
CA LEU A 74 8.24 -4.58 16.26
C LEU A 74 8.34 -3.59 17.43
N ASP A 75 9.21 -2.60 17.34
CA ASP A 75 9.52 -1.67 18.45
C ASP A 75 9.89 -2.38 19.77
N GLY A 76 10.55 -3.55 19.68
CA GLY A 76 10.87 -4.40 20.84
C GLY A 76 9.63 -5.01 21.53
N GLN A 77 8.47 -4.98 20.89
CA GLN A 77 7.22 -5.56 21.38
C GLN A 77 6.81 -6.75 20.51
N PRO A 78 6.34 -7.87 21.09
CA PRO A 78 5.82 -8.96 20.30
C PRO A 78 4.45 -8.61 19.70
N THR A 79 4.31 -8.81 18.39
CA THR A 79 3.04 -8.78 17.68
C THR A 79 2.78 -10.14 17.03
N THR A 80 1.54 -10.42 16.62
CA THR A 80 1.19 -11.68 15.95
C THR A 80 0.45 -11.41 14.65
N VAL A 81 0.92 -12.04 13.56
CA VAL A 81 0.30 -12.01 12.24
C VAL A 81 -0.36 -13.36 11.96
N ASP A 82 -1.60 -13.30 11.51
CA ASP A 82 -2.44 -14.42 11.09
C ASP A 82 -2.89 -14.21 9.65
N ILE A 83 -2.56 -15.14 8.76
CA ILE A 83 -3.00 -15.15 7.36
C ILE A 83 -3.83 -16.41 7.11
N GLY A 84 -5.04 -16.25 6.57
CA GLY A 84 -5.91 -17.33 6.15
C GLY A 84 -6.34 -17.19 4.70
N LEU A 85 -6.42 -18.31 3.99
CA LEU A 85 -6.80 -18.40 2.58
C LEU A 85 -8.09 -19.20 2.45
N ALA A 86 -9.08 -18.62 1.77
CA ALA A 86 -10.31 -19.31 1.40
C ALA A 86 -10.52 -19.18 -0.11
N ALA A 87 -11.07 -20.22 -0.74
CA ALA A 87 -11.57 -20.09 -2.10
C ALA A 87 -12.73 -19.07 -2.11
N ASP A 88 -12.69 -18.11 -3.01
CA ASP A 88 -13.84 -17.23 -3.25
C ASP A 88 -14.80 -17.95 -4.20
N SER A 89 -16.07 -18.03 -3.83
CA SER A 89 -17.10 -18.83 -4.51
C SER A 89 -17.61 -18.22 -5.83
N GLY A 90 -16.99 -17.14 -6.32
CA GLY A 90 -17.24 -16.55 -7.63
C GLY A 90 -16.39 -17.19 -8.74
N ASP A 91 -17.03 -17.48 -9.88
CA ASP A 91 -16.48 -18.12 -11.09
C ASP A 91 -15.00 -17.77 -11.35
N GLY A 92 -14.10 -18.74 -11.15
CA GLY A 92 -12.74 -18.67 -11.71
C GLY A 92 -11.54 -18.93 -10.78
N GLY A 93 -11.71 -19.57 -9.62
CA GLY A 93 -10.56 -19.96 -8.80
C GLY A 93 -9.80 -18.77 -8.23
N SER A 94 -10.53 -17.84 -7.60
CA SER A 94 -9.95 -16.72 -6.86
C SER A 94 -9.83 -17.04 -5.36
N THR A 95 -9.05 -16.24 -4.64
CA THR A 95 -8.77 -16.44 -3.21
C THR A 95 -9.21 -15.20 -2.42
N LEU A 96 -9.93 -15.42 -1.31
CA LEU A 96 -10.06 -14.45 -0.24
C LEU A 96 -8.92 -14.68 0.75
N LEU A 97 -7.98 -13.74 0.81
CA LEU A 97 -6.93 -13.71 1.82
C LEU A 97 -7.39 -12.80 2.96
N THR A 98 -7.41 -13.34 4.18
CA THR A 98 -7.63 -12.58 5.41
C THR A 98 -6.32 -12.47 6.18
N LEU A 99 -5.86 -11.25 6.42
CA LEU A 99 -4.73 -10.94 7.29
C LEU A 99 -5.24 -10.27 8.57
N THR A 100 -4.82 -10.77 9.72
CA THR A 100 -4.97 -10.09 11.01
C THR A 100 -3.59 -9.83 11.60
N HIS A 101 -3.38 -8.63 12.16
CA HIS A 101 -2.16 -8.28 12.89
C HIS A 101 -2.55 -7.69 14.24
N THR A 102 -2.17 -8.34 15.34
CA THR A 102 -2.48 -7.90 16.71
C THR A 102 -1.22 -7.46 17.44
N GLY A 103 -1.36 -6.58 18.44
CA GLY A 103 -0.22 -6.03 19.18
C GLY A 103 0.33 -4.73 18.61
N ILE A 104 -0.39 -4.12 17.66
CA ILE A 104 -0.02 -2.89 16.97
C ILE A 104 -0.66 -1.65 17.61
N ILE A 105 -0.40 -0.48 17.01
CA ILE A 105 -0.98 0.82 17.37
C ILE A 105 -2.24 1.06 16.54
N GLY A 106 -3.29 1.58 17.18
CA GLY A 106 -4.58 1.88 16.55
C GLY A 106 -4.72 3.35 16.17
N TRP A 107 -5.90 3.75 15.72
CA TRP A 107 -6.24 5.15 15.49
C TRP A 107 -6.81 5.80 16.78
N PRO A 108 -6.58 7.10 17.04
CA PRO A 108 -5.78 8.04 16.26
C PRO A 108 -4.29 7.99 16.59
N GLU A 109 -3.85 7.15 17.53
CA GLU A 109 -2.45 7.09 18.01
C GLU A 109 -1.44 6.93 16.87
N VAL A 110 -1.80 6.18 15.82
CA VAL A 110 -1.00 6.01 14.59
C VAL A 110 -0.65 7.32 13.86
N LEU A 111 -1.39 8.40 14.10
CA LEU A 111 -1.12 9.72 13.50
C LEU A 111 0.02 10.47 14.20
N THR A 112 0.30 10.13 15.46
CA THR A 112 1.25 10.88 16.30
C THR A 112 2.44 10.03 16.73
N GLU A 113 2.26 8.71 16.82
CA GLU A 113 3.29 7.78 17.22
C GLU A 113 4.28 7.52 16.09
N THR A 114 5.56 7.50 16.44
CA THR A 114 6.66 7.14 15.53
C THR A 114 7.10 5.71 15.87
N GLY A 115 7.38 4.90 14.85
CA GLY A 115 7.81 3.50 15.03
C GLY A 115 7.11 2.51 14.11
N ASP A 116 7.63 1.28 14.08
CA ASP A 116 7.26 0.29 13.07
C ASP A 116 5.84 -0.24 13.27
N ARG A 117 5.35 -0.32 14.52
CA ARG A 117 3.96 -0.75 14.78
C ARG A 117 2.92 0.22 14.23
N GLY A 118 3.26 1.50 14.10
CA GLY A 118 2.40 2.51 13.47
C GLY A 118 2.33 2.36 11.94
N LEU A 119 3.36 1.77 11.32
CA LEU A 119 3.43 1.60 9.86
C LEU A 119 2.55 0.44 9.36
N MET A 120 2.09 -0.44 10.25
CA MET A 120 1.53 -1.74 9.87
C MET A 120 0.28 -1.65 8.99
N HIS A 121 -0.50 -0.58 9.12
CA HIS A 121 -1.63 -0.35 8.24
C HIS A 121 -1.18 -0.18 6.78
N THR A 122 -0.29 0.76 6.49
CA THR A 122 0.15 1.09 5.13
C THR A 122 1.15 0.07 4.58
N TYR A 123 2.01 -0.49 5.44
CA TYR A 123 2.91 -1.59 5.09
C TYR A 123 2.14 -2.81 4.56
N TRP A 124 1.09 -3.24 5.26
CA TRP A 124 0.27 -4.35 4.78
C TRP A 124 -0.62 -3.96 3.59
N THR A 125 -1.01 -2.69 3.43
CA THR A 125 -1.71 -2.24 2.20
C THR A 125 -0.82 -2.49 0.97
N LEU A 126 0.42 -1.99 1.00
CA LEU A 126 1.37 -2.16 -0.11
C LEU A 126 1.76 -3.63 -0.30
N SER A 127 2.15 -4.32 0.77
CA SER A 127 2.63 -5.70 0.69
C SER A 127 1.57 -6.66 0.15
N LEU A 128 0.31 -6.50 0.57
CA LEU A 128 -0.78 -7.34 0.05
C LEU A 128 -1.16 -6.99 -1.40
N ALA A 129 -1.05 -5.72 -1.81
CA ALA A 129 -1.20 -5.35 -3.20
C ALA A 129 -0.12 -6.01 -4.08
N ASN A 130 1.14 -6.01 -3.63
CA ASN A 130 2.25 -6.66 -4.30
C ASN A 130 2.12 -8.18 -4.35
N LEU A 131 1.67 -8.82 -3.26
CA LEU A 131 1.35 -10.25 -3.25
C LEU A 131 0.28 -10.59 -4.28
N ALA A 132 -0.80 -9.80 -4.33
CA ALA A 132 -1.89 -10.02 -5.26
C ALA A 132 -1.41 -9.86 -6.71
N ASP A 133 -0.66 -8.81 -7.02
CA ASP A 133 -0.10 -8.61 -8.36
C ASP A 133 0.83 -9.77 -8.76
N TYR A 134 1.74 -10.19 -7.88
CA TYR A 134 2.60 -11.35 -8.12
C TYR A 134 1.81 -12.64 -8.40
N ALA A 135 0.80 -12.94 -7.56
CA ALA A 135 -0.03 -14.13 -7.70
C ALA A 135 -0.92 -14.10 -8.96
N GLU A 136 -1.31 -12.92 -9.41
CA GLU A 136 -2.06 -12.67 -10.65
C GLU A 136 -1.16 -12.63 -11.90
N GLY A 137 0.15 -12.82 -11.74
CA GLY A 137 1.13 -12.79 -12.84
C GLY A 137 1.46 -11.39 -13.35
N ARG A 138 1.14 -10.35 -12.56
CA ARG A 138 1.46 -8.94 -12.81
C ARG A 138 2.77 -8.59 -12.10
N GLU A 139 3.47 -7.59 -12.63
CA GLU A 139 4.67 -7.05 -11.97
C GLU A 139 4.29 -6.25 -10.73
N PRO A 140 4.77 -6.62 -9.52
CA PRO A 140 4.50 -5.87 -8.29
C PRO A 140 5.02 -4.43 -8.36
N SER A 141 4.34 -3.54 -7.64
CA SER A 141 4.77 -2.14 -7.52
C SER A 141 6.06 -2.00 -6.70
N PRO A 142 6.78 -0.87 -6.85
CA PRO A 142 7.95 -0.57 -6.03
C PRO A 142 7.66 -0.70 -4.53
N ARG A 143 8.62 -1.25 -3.79
CA ARG A 143 8.56 -1.39 -2.33
C ARG A 143 9.21 -0.18 -1.65
N CYS A 144 8.80 0.11 -0.43
CA CYS A 144 9.44 1.12 0.41
C CYS A 144 10.81 0.63 0.89
N ASP A 145 11.87 1.36 0.54
CA ASP A 145 13.22 1.14 1.08
C ASP A 145 13.39 1.96 2.37
N PHE A 146 13.40 1.26 3.52
CA PHE A 146 13.54 1.86 4.85
C PHE A 146 14.95 2.35 5.17
N THR A 147 15.92 2.17 4.27
CA THR A 147 17.32 2.57 4.46
C THR A 147 17.67 3.87 3.75
N THR A 148 16.70 4.51 3.08
CA THR A 148 16.90 5.75 2.34
C THR A 148 15.83 6.80 2.66
N THR A 149 16.23 8.06 2.51
CA THR A 149 15.35 9.24 2.54
C THR A 149 15.06 9.76 1.13
N THR A 150 15.53 9.06 0.08
CA THR A 150 15.18 9.39 -1.30
C THR A 150 13.85 8.74 -1.67
N PHE A 151 12.75 9.45 -1.42
CA PHE A 151 11.41 8.97 -1.75
C PHE A 151 11.07 9.31 -3.21
N ARG A 152 11.52 8.44 -4.12
CA ARG A 152 11.24 8.51 -5.55
C ARG A 152 10.90 7.12 -6.08
N CYS A 153 9.87 7.02 -6.91
CA CYS A 153 9.62 5.81 -7.69
C CYS A 153 9.16 6.16 -9.11
N GLU A 154 9.30 5.19 -10.00
CA GLU A 154 8.80 5.26 -11.38
C GLU A 154 8.01 4.00 -11.67
N ILE A 155 6.86 4.15 -12.31
CA ILE A 155 6.02 3.05 -12.79
C ILE A 155 5.57 3.30 -14.23
N LEU A 156 5.30 2.23 -14.96
CA LEU A 156 4.61 2.27 -16.25
C LEU A 156 3.15 1.87 -16.06
N ILE A 157 2.26 2.61 -16.72
CA ILE A 157 0.82 2.40 -16.71
C ILE A 157 0.35 2.20 -18.16
N ASP A 158 -0.34 1.09 -18.42
CA ASP A 158 -0.95 0.79 -19.74
C ASP A 158 -2.23 1.62 -19.97
N ALA A 159 -2.03 2.94 -20.06
CA ALA A 159 -3.05 3.93 -20.40
C ALA A 159 -2.40 5.15 -21.02
N ASP A 160 -3.20 5.91 -21.77
CA ASP A 160 -2.76 7.21 -22.28
C ASP A 160 -2.57 8.21 -21.13
N ARG A 161 -1.66 9.15 -21.35
CA ARG A 161 -1.25 10.11 -20.32
C ARG A 161 -2.39 10.98 -19.82
N GLN A 162 -3.34 11.34 -20.69
CA GLN A 162 -4.46 12.17 -20.29
C GLN A 162 -5.42 11.37 -19.39
N ALA A 163 -5.70 10.12 -19.70
CA ALA A 163 -6.50 9.24 -18.85
C ALA A 163 -5.86 9.04 -17.47
N VAL A 164 -4.54 8.87 -17.41
CA VAL A 164 -3.82 8.80 -16.11
C VAL A 164 -3.97 10.12 -15.34
N TYR A 165 -3.71 11.26 -15.98
CA TYR A 165 -3.87 12.58 -15.37
C TYR A 165 -5.29 12.82 -14.84
N ASP A 166 -6.30 12.56 -15.67
CA ASP A 166 -7.71 12.73 -15.32
C ASP A 166 -8.08 11.84 -14.14
N SER A 167 -7.63 10.57 -14.14
CA SER A 167 -7.91 9.65 -13.02
C SER A 167 -7.29 10.09 -11.69
N MET A 168 -6.20 10.85 -11.71
CA MET A 168 -5.53 11.34 -10.50
C MET A 168 -6.09 12.68 -10.01
N THR A 169 -6.59 13.52 -10.92
CA THR A 169 -7.01 14.90 -10.61
C THR A 169 -8.52 15.10 -10.54
N ASP A 170 -9.30 14.30 -11.26
CA ASP A 170 -10.76 14.32 -11.17
C ASP A 170 -11.20 13.72 -9.81
N PRO A 171 -11.90 14.49 -8.96
CA PRO A 171 -12.26 14.03 -7.61
C PRO A 171 -13.09 12.74 -7.59
N GLU A 172 -13.97 12.52 -8.57
CA GLU A 172 -14.82 11.33 -8.64
C GLU A 172 -13.98 10.10 -8.98
N GLN A 173 -13.16 10.17 -10.03
CA GLN A 173 -12.28 9.09 -10.41
C GLN A 173 -11.24 8.78 -9.34
N ALA A 174 -10.57 9.82 -8.82
CA ALA A 174 -9.54 9.67 -7.79
C ALA A 174 -10.12 9.01 -6.53
N SER A 175 -11.28 9.47 -6.06
CA SER A 175 -11.95 8.86 -4.91
C SER A 175 -12.30 7.39 -5.16
N ARG A 176 -12.78 7.08 -6.38
CA ARG A 176 -13.23 5.75 -6.75
C ARG A 176 -12.13 4.71 -6.66
N TRP A 177 -10.95 4.95 -7.24
CA TRP A 177 -9.88 3.95 -7.21
C TRP A 177 -9.03 4.03 -5.94
N PHE A 178 -8.87 5.22 -5.35
CA PHE A 178 -8.01 5.39 -4.17
C PHE A 178 -8.65 4.85 -2.89
N GLY A 179 -9.99 4.74 -2.84
CA GLY A 179 -10.70 4.19 -1.68
C GLY A 179 -10.84 5.18 -0.51
N VAL A 180 -10.60 6.47 -0.77
CA VAL A 180 -10.78 7.58 0.18
C VAL A 180 -11.41 8.74 -0.59
N LYS A 181 -12.37 9.45 0.01
CA LYS A 181 -12.92 10.66 -0.59
C LYS A 181 -11.82 11.70 -0.83
N LEU A 182 -11.69 12.16 -2.06
CA LEU A 182 -10.79 13.24 -2.47
C LEU A 182 -11.62 14.43 -2.95
N GLU A 183 -11.25 15.62 -2.50
CA GLU A 183 -11.75 16.89 -3.04
C GLU A 183 -10.57 17.81 -3.31
N ASN A 184 -10.62 18.55 -4.41
CA ASN A 184 -9.57 19.50 -4.77
C ASN A 184 -10.11 20.74 -5.50
N GLU A 185 -9.30 21.79 -5.50
CA GLU A 185 -9.44 22.96 -6.37
C GLU A 185 -8.23 23.00 -7.28
N LEU A 186 -8.39 22.61 -8.54
CA LEU A 186 -7.29 22.29 -9.44
C LEU A 186 -6.62 23.53 -10.06
N GLU A 187 -6.02 24.37 -9.21
CA GLU A 187 -5.27 25.58 -9.58
C GLU A 187 -4.12 25.85 -8.57
N PRO A 188 -3.06 26.60 -8.95
CA PRO A 188 -2.03 27.01 -8.00
C PRO A 188 -2.62 27.74 -6.78
N GLY A 189 -2.26 27.29 -5.58
CA GLY A 189 -2.82 27.76 -4.30
C GLY A 189 -4.16 27.11 -3.91
N GLY A 190 -4.76 26.31 -4.78
CA GLY A 190 -5.99 25.58 -4.53
C GLY A 190 -5.83 24.48 -3.47
N ARG A 191 -6.93 24.11 -2.83
CA ARG A 191 -6.96 23.10 -1.77
C ARG A 191 -6.87 21.68 -2.33
N TRP A 192 -6.23 20.78 -1.59
CA TRP A 192 -6.23 19.33 -1.84
C TRP A 192 -6.54 18.60 -0.53
N ALA A 193 -7.62 17.83 -0.49
CA ALA A 193 -8.12 17.22 0.75
C ALA A 193 -8.44 15.74 0.59
N MET A 194 -7.65 14.90 1.27
CA MET A 194 -8.06 13.56 1.64
C MET A 194 -9.12 13.63 2.75
N GLY A 195 -10.22 12.91 2.58
CA GLY A 195 -11.41 12.98 3.43
C GLY A 195 -12.42 14.07 3.03
N GLY A 196 -12.10 14.92 2.05
CA GLY A 196 -12.90 16.08 1.66
C GLY A 196 -12.70 17.32 2.55
N PHE A 197 -13.16 18.48 2.10
CA PHE A 197 -12.90 19.76 2.78
C PHE A 197 -13.59 19.90 4.14
N GLU A 198 -14.72 19.25 4.36
CA GLU A 198 -15.43 19.32 5.64
C GLU A 198 -14.71 18.55 6.75
N ALA A 199 -14.08 17.43 6.42
CA ALA A 199 -13.38 16.58 7.37
C ALA A 199 -11.91 16.99 7.59
N ASN A 200 -11.38 17.89 6.75
CA ASN A 200 -10.00 18.33 6.79
C ASN A 200 -9.91 19.85 6.97
N PRO A 201 -9.73 20.34 8.22
CA PRO A 201 -9.72 21.77 8.52
C PRO A 201 -8.50 22.51 7.93
N ASP A 202 -7.40 21.80 7.73
CA ASP A 202 -6.14 22.33 7.20
C ASP A 202 -5.70 21.52 5.97
N PRO A 203 -6.43 21.60 4.84
CA PRO A 203 -6.13 20.80 3.66
C PRO A 203 -4.81 21.23 3.04
N ALA A 204 -4.17 20.30 2.33
CA ALA A 204 -2.96 20.54 1.56
C ALA A 204 -3.19 21.61 0.46
N ARG A 205 -2.11 22.10 -0.13
CA ARG A 205 -2.14 23.16 -1.15
C ARG A 205 -1.42 22.71 -2.41
N ILE A 206 -2.05 22.93 -3.56
CA ILE A 206 -1.38 22.76 -4.85
C ILE A 206 -0.37 23.89 -5.01
N VAL A 207 0.90 23.57 -5.22
CA VAL A 207 1.98 24.56 -5.38
C VAL A 207 2.41 24.74 -6.84
N ASP A 208 2.29 23.69 -7.65
CA ASP A 208 2.52 23.76 -9.09
C ASP A 208 1.59 22.77 -9.82
N ILE A 209 1.18 23.13 -11.03
CA ILE A 209 0.34 22.28 -11.87
C ILE A 209 0.57 22.56 -13.34
N GLN A 210 0.78 21.49 -14.11
CA GLN A 210 0.82 21.52 -15.56
C GLN A 210 -0.21 20.52 -16.08
N PRO A 211 -1.37 20.99 -16.58
CA PRO A 211 -2.44 20.11 -17.02
C PRO A 211 -1.97 19.01 -17.99
N GLY A 212 -2.37 17.77 -17.70
CA GLY A 212 -1.95 16.58 -18.44
C GLY A 212 -0.53 16.09 -18.14
N GLN A 213 0.27 16.79 -17.33
CA GLN A 213 1.72 16.55 -17.22
C GLN A 213 2.21 16.38 -15.79
N SER A 214 1.91 17.31 -14.88
CA SER A 214 2.45 17.26 -13.52
C SER A 214 1.58 17.99 -12.50
N LEU A 215 1.78 17.63 -11.24
CA LEU A 215 1.17 18.29 -10.08
C LEU A 215 2.16 18.21 -8.92
N SER A 216 2.21 19.28 -8.12
CA SER A 216 2.90 19.32 -6.84
C SER A 216 1.98 19.82 -5.75
N ILE A 217 1.96 19.12 -4.62
CA ILE A 217 1.08 19.35 -3.48
C ILE A 217 1.96 19.51 -2.23
N ASP A 218 1.81 20.64 -1.54
CA ASP A 218 2.38 20.89 -0.22
C ASP A 218 1.39 20.40 0.85
N TRP A 219 1.81 19.38 1.59
CA TRP A 219 1.04 18.74 2.66
C TRP A 219 1.29 19.39 4.04
N GLY A 220 2.09 20.45 4.10
CA GLY A 220 2.56 21.07 5.34
C GLY A 220 3.71 20.28 5.99
N GLY A 221 4.27 20.83 7.06
CA GLY A 221 5.41 20.22 7.76
C GLY A 221 6.64 20.00 6.86
N ASP A 222 6.82 20.91 5.88
CA ASP A 222 7.83 20.88 4.83
C ASP A 222 7.74 19.68 3.86
N MET A 223 6.65 18.89 3.87
CA MET A 223 6.49 17.76 2.94
C MET A 223 5.78 18.15 1.65
N VAL A 224 6.48 18.02 0.52
CA VAL A 224 5.93 18.22 -0.83
C VAL A 224 5.87 16.88 -1.57
N GLU A 225 4.69 16.55 -2.05
CA GLU A 225 4.44 15.48 -3.00
C GLU A 225 4.44 16.03 -4.43
N SER A 226 5.16 15.37 -5.34
CA SER A 226 5.16 15.74 -6.75
C SER A 226 5.06 14.50 -7.63
N TRP A 227 4.35 14.63 -8.75
CA TRP A 227 4.38 13.63 -9.80
C TRP A 227 4.44 14.25 -11.20
N GLU A 228 5.05 13.51 -12.11
CA GLU A 228 5.21 13.85 -13.52
C GLU A 228 4.81 12.66 -14.40
N LEU A 229 4.13 12.95 -15.50
CA LEU A 229 3.67 11.99 -16.49
C LEU A 229 4.37 12.25 -17.83
N ALA A 230 4.97 11.21 -18.38
CA ALA A 230 5.60 11.25 -19.69
C ALA A 230 5.08 10.12 -20.58
N ASP A 231 4.90 10.41 -21.87
CA ASP A 231 4.55 9.38 -22.86
C ASP A 231 5.69 8.35 -22.98
N SER A 232 5.35 7.06 -23.12
CA SER A 232 6.31 5.96 -23.18
C SER A 232 5.77 4.79 -24.01
N ASP A 233 6.05 4.76 -25.31
CA ASP A 233 5.69 3.65 -26.23
C ASP A 233 4.24 3.15 -26.07
N GLY A 234 3.27 4.07 -26.09
CA GLY A 234 1.85 3.76 -25.92
C GLY A 234 1.38 3.59 -24.47
N HIS A 235 2.29 3.70 -23.51
CA HIS A 235 2.04 3.70 -22.07
C HIS A 235 2.34 5.10 -21.50
N THR A 236 2.06 5.28 -20.21
CA THR A 236 2.44 6.46 -19.44
C THR A 236 3.48 6.08 -18.39
N ARG A 237 4.62 6.77 -18.40
CA ARG A 237 5.60 6.71 -17.31
C ARG A 237 5.21 7.75 -16.27
N LEU A 238 4.87 7.29 -15.07
CA LEU A 238 4.61 8.13 -13.90
C LEU A 238 5.85 8.12 -13.02
N THR A 239 6.38 9.30 -12.76
CA THR A 239 7.43 9.56 -11.76
C THR A 239 6.79 10.19 -10.54
N TYR A 240 7.03 9.64 -9.36
CA TYR A 240 6.43 10.11 -8.12
C TYR A 240 7.50 10.37 -7.05
N VAL A 241 7.41 11.50 -6.34
CA VAL A 241 8.43 11.98 -5.40
C VAL A 241 7.77 12.55 -4.15
N HIS A 242 8.30 12.23 -2.97
CA HIS A 242 8.09 13.01 -1.74
C HIS A 242 9.40 13.70 -1.38
N SER A 243 9.34 14.98 -0.99
CA SER A 243 10.53 15.79 -0.72
C SER A 243 10.26 16.84 0.37
N GLY A 244 11.32 17.53 0.82
CA GLY A 244 11.27 18.64 1.78
C GLY A 244 11.08 18.24 3.25
N PHE A 245 10.61 17.02 3.53
CA PHE A 245 10.40 16.50 4.87
C PHE A 245 11.71 16.39 5.69
N ASP A 246 11.58 16.31 7.01
CA ASP A 246 12.70 16.05 7.91
C ASP A 246 13.26 14.64 7.71
N GLU A 247 14.44 14.55 7.09
CA GLU A 247 15.15 13.30 6.83
C GLU A 247 15.52 12.51 8.10
N THR A 248 15.53 13.15 9.27
CA THR A 248 15.76 12.46 10.56
C THR A 248 14.50 11.78 11.09
N ASN A 249 13.32 12.13 10.55
CA ASN A 249 12.03 11.52 10.85
C ASN A 249 11.22 11.32 9.55
N PRO A 250 11.69 10.46 8.63
CA PRO A 250 11.10 10.32 7.31
C PRO A 250 9.65 9.81 7.36
N PRO A 251 8.73 10.33 6.52
CA PRO A 251 7.31 10.01 6.57
C PRO A 251 6.97 8.68 5.88
N PHE A 252 7.58 7.58 6.33
CA PHE A 252 7.43 6.25 5.73
C PHE A 252 5.98 5.79 5.61
N SER A 253 5.11 6.14 6.57
CA SER A 253 3.68 5.78 6.49
C SER A 253 3.00 6.39 5.27
N GLY A 254 3.25 7.69 5.01
CA GLY A 254 2.74 8.40 3.85
C GLY A 254 3.31 7.85 2.55
N TRP A 255 4.62 7.56 2.52
CA TRP A 255 5.27 6.95 1.35
C TRP A 255 4.73 5.56 1.02
N LEU A 256 4.56 4.68 2.03
CA LEU A 256 3.91 3.37 1.86
C LEU A 256 2.47 3.51 1.34
N GLY A 257 1.73 4.48 1.86
CA GLY A 257 0.38 4.82 1.40
C GLY A 257 0.38 5.20 -0.08
N ALA A 258 1.24 6.12 -0.49
CA ALA A 258 1.40 6.56 -1.87
C ALA A 258 1.75 5.40 -2.81
N LEU A 259 2.76 4.59 -2.48
CA LEU A 259 3.14 3.40 -3.26
C LEU A 259 1.97 2.40 -3.41
N SER A 260 1.18 2.21 -2.34
CA SER A 260 0.01 1.34 -2.41
C SER A 260 -1.10 1.92 -3.29
N GLY A 261 -1.28 3.25 -3.29
CA GLY A 261 -2.16 3.96 -4.21
C GLY A 261 -1.71 3.79 -5.66
N LEU A 262 -0.42 3.93 -5.95
CA LEU A 262 0.13 3.74 -7.28
C LEU A 262 -0.10 2.30 -7.82
N ALA A 263 -0.05 1.29 -6.95
CA ALA A 263 -0.42 -0.08 -7.32
C ALA A 263 -1.90 -0.19 -7.73
N GLU A 264 -2.79 0.48 -7.01
CA GLU A 264 -4.22 0.49 -7.33
C GLU A 264 -4.55 1.33 -8.57
N LEU A 265 -3.87 2.46 -8.76
CA LEU A 265 -3.95 3.29 -9.97
C LEU A 265 -3.59 2.49 -11.23
N ARG A 266 -2.50 1.71 -11.18
CA ARG A 266 -2.15 0.79 -12.27
C ARG A 266 -3.28 -0.18 -12.57
N ARG A 267 -3.86 -0.79 -11.54
CA ARG A 267 -4.99 -1.72 -11.72
C ARG A 267 -6.22 -1.05 -12.29
N PHE A 268 -6.53 0.17 -11.87
CA PHE A 268 -7.67 0.94 -12.35
C PHE A 268 -7.65 1.07 -13.87
N HIS A 269 -6.46 1.26 -14.44
CA HIS A 269 -6.25 1.35 -15.89
C HIS A 269 -6.08 -0.01 -16.58
N GLU A 270 -5.38 -0.96 -15.95
CA GLU A 270 -4.94 -2.20 -16.61
C GLU A 270 -5.92 -3.38 -16.47
N VAL A 271 -6.79 -3.37 -15.45
CA VAL A 271 -7.70 -4.48 -15.17
C VAL A 271 -9.08 -4.22 -15.79
N LYS A 272 -9.47 -5.09 -16.72
CA LYS A 272 -10.83 -5.05 -17.31
C LYS A 272 -11.89 -5.27 -16.23
N ASN A 273 -12.95 -4.47 -16.27
CA ASN A 273 -14.01 -4.46 -15.26
C ASN A 273 -13.44 -4.30 -13.84
N TRP A 274 -12.51 -3.35 -13.70
CA TRP A 274 -11.87 -3.05 -12.43
C TRP A 274 -12.91 -2.92 -11.32
N ARG A 275 -12.55 -3.52 -10.18
CA ARG A 275 -13.18 -3.34 -8.89
C ARG A 275 -12.09 -3.37 -7.83
N SER A 276 -12.37 -2.72 -6.70
CA SER A 276 -11.49 -2.81 -5.54
C SER A 276 -11.24 -4.27 -5.17
N ARG A 277 -9.96 -4.60 -4.93
CA ARG A 277 -9.58 -5.90 -4.35
C ARG A 277 -9.81 -5.94 -2.85
N TRP A 278 -9.92 -4.79 -2.20
CA TRP A 278 -10.16 -4.66 -0.78
C TRP A 278 -11.62 -5.02 -0.49
N VAL A 279 -11.83 -6.13 0.21
CA VAL A 279 -13.14 -6.57 0.69
C VAL A 279 -13.43 -5.99 2.06
N GLU A 280 -12.39 -5.85 2.88
CA GLU A 280 -12.50 -5.32 4.22
C GLU A 280 -11.17 -4.70 4.65
N VAL A 281 -11.22 -3.50 5.22
CA VAL A 281 -10.09 -2.87 5.89
C VAL A 281 -10.58 -2.37 7.24
N ARG A 282 -10.00 -2.87 8.32
CA ARG A 282 -10.27 -2.42 9.68
C ARG A 282 -8.97 -2.19 10.42
N LEU A 283 -8.86 -1.05 11.06
CA LEU A 283 -7.87 -0.75 12.08
C LEU A 283 -8.66 -0.24 13.28
N ASP A 284 -8.35 -0.74 14.48
CA ASP A 284 -9.09 -0.31 15.68
C ASP A 284 -9.06 1.21 15.83
N GLY A 285 -10.25 1.81 15.98
CA GLY A 285 -10.43 3.26 16.11
C GLY A 285 -10.52 4.03 14.79
N LEU A 286 -10.23 3.42 13.63
CA LEU A 286 -10.28 4.11 12.33
C LEU A 286 -11.72 4.48 11.97
N PRO A 287 -12.04 5.75 11.70
CA PRO A 287 -13.37 6.17 11.27
C PRO A 287 -13.79 5.47 9.97
N PHE A 288 -14.99 4.89 9.96
CA PHE A 288 -15.54 4.21 8.79
C PHE A 288 -15.69 5.15 7.58
N GLU A 289 -15.99 6.43 7.84
CA GLU A 289 -16.22 7.46 6.82
C GLU A 289 -14.97 7.81 5.99
N LEU A 290 -13.78 7.42 6.45
CA LEU A 290 -12.53 7.67 5.72
C LEU A 290 -12.27 6.64 4.60
N VAL A 291 -12.95 5.48 4.59
CA VAL A 291 -12.70 4.40 3.63
C VAL A 291 -13.93 4.16 2.77
N THR A 292 -13.81 4.33 1.46
CA THR A 292 -14.85 3.99 0.49
C THR A 292 -14.58 2.58 -0.06
N ASN A 293 -15.46 1.62 0.21
CA ASN A 293 -15.32 0.23 -0.27
C ASN A 293 -16.25 -0.10 -1.45
N ASP A 294 -16.68 0.90 -2.22
CA ASP A 294 -17.65 0.73 -3.32
C ASP A 294 -17.03 0.09 -4.58
#